data_AF-A0A1E5IF60-F1
#
_entry.id   AF-A0A1E5IF60-F1
#
_cell.length_a   1.000
_cell.length_b   1.000
_cell.length_c   1.000
_cell.angle_alpha   90.00
_cell.angle_beta   90.00
_cell.angle_gamma   90.00
#
_symmetry.space_group_name_H-M   'P 1'
#
loop_
_entity.id
_entity.type
_entity.pdbx_description
1 polymer ?
#
loop_
_entity_poly.entity_id
_entity_poly.type
_entity_poly.pdbx_seq_one_letter_code
_entity_poly.pdbx_strand_id
1 'polypeptide(L)'
;CKINTYDIVPLEKNINIITERLFENPKFSKDIEFEQVLIGELNKFNDKYFPIPEFKYKVKQKLIDENKYGREKENMFLPVYKDLLIKYKIELLKQNPKTFIDKWYFKNITNEINFIFEEIKKVKNSNNKNISALILSRTMRSCRATTHSDLATLAEPVSKIYYCSKHGKICKPVFSIMKWWKTYSKDTIKRIKEFEKLKTGTYQYCLSGDARTIDIISALSKKQKSFADILNRQKISGIFSSPPYVGLIDYHEQHAYAYDLFGFKRKDELEIGPLFKGQGKESQKSYIEDISDVLNNCKKYLKENYNVFLVANDKYNLYHEIAKKAGMRIENTFKRPVLNRTEKDKGAYSEIIFHLKEK
;
A
#
# COMPACT_ATOMS: atom_id res chain seq x y z
N CYS A 1 -11.79 -5.97 4.86
CA CYS A 1 -11.18 -5.92 6.21
C CYS A 1 -12.13 -5.41 7.28
N LYS A 2 -12.75 -4.24 7.16
CA LYS A 2 -13.60 -3.70 8.26
C LYS A 2 -15.08 -4.09 8.15
N ILE A 3 -15.57 -4.26 6.93
CA ILE A 3 -16.98 -4.56 6.64
C ILE A 3 -17.41 -5.93 7.19
N ASN A 4 -16.57 -6.96 7.03
CA ASN A 4 -16.93 -8.33 7.41
C ASN A 4 -16.81 -8.55 8.93
N THR A 5 -17.53 -9.55 9.43
CA THR A 5 -17.34 -10.11 10.77
C THR A 5 -16.42 -11.32 10.70
N TYR A 6 -15.56 -11.46 11.69
CA TYR A 6 -14.50 -12.46 11.73
C TYR A 6 -14.68 -13.34 12.95
N ASP A 7 -14.34 -14.62 12.81
CA ASP A 7 -14.26 -15.51 13.95
C ASP A 7 -12.87 -15.37 14.56
N ILE A 8 -12.77 -14.50 15.56
CA ILE A 8 -11.48 -13.98 16.05
C ILE A 8 -10.66 -15.07 16.72
N VAL A 9 -11.27 -15.95 17.51
CA VAL A 9 -10.54 -16.99 18.24
C VAL A 9 -9.84 -17.97 17.27
N PRO A 10 -10.53 -18.56 16.27
CA PRO A 10 -9.90 -19.35 15.23
C PRO A 10 -8.97 -18.54 14.32
N LEU A 11 -9.25 -17.25 14.08
CA LEU A 11 -8.33 -16.40 13.31
C LEU A 11 -6.97 -16.29 14.00
N GLU A 12 -6.96 -15.93 15.29
CA GLU A 12 -5.73 -15.84 16.09
C GLU A 12 -5.00 -17.17 16.15
N LYS A 13 -5.74 -18.27 16.43
CA LYS A 13 -5.16 -19.61 16.45
C LYS A 13 -4.50 -19.98 15.13
N ASN A 14 -5.19 -19.78 14.00
CA ASN A 14 -4.64 -20.09 12.68
C ASN A 14 -3.40 -19.24 12.39
N ILE A 15 -3.45 -17.93 12.65
CA ILE A 15 -2.30 -17.05 12.42
C ILE A 15 -1.10 -17.46 13.29
N ASN A 16 -1.31 -17.84 14.55
CA ASN A 16 -0.25 -18.33 15.43
C ASN A 16 0.38 -19.61 14.89
N ILE A 17 -0.43 -20.61 14.53
CA ILE A 17 0.07 -21.87 13.94
C ILE A 17 0.88 -21.61 12.67
N ILE A 18 0.37 -20.74 11.78
CA ILE A 18 1.08 -20.37 10.54
C ILE A 18 2.41 -19.68 10.87
N THR A 19 2.42 -18.81 11.89
CA THR A 19 3.62 -18.10 12.32
C THR A 19 4.65 -19.06 12.93
N GLU A 20 4.25 -19.95 13.82
CA GLU A 20 5.11 -20.98 14.42
C GLU A 20 5.73 -21.85 13.32
N ARG A 21 4.90 -22.36 12.41
CA ARG A 21 5.36 -23.16 11.26
C ARG A 21 6.32 -22.42 10.33
N LEU A 22 6.20 -21.10 10.20
CA LEU A 22 7.16 -20.30 9.43
C LEU A 22 8.49 -20.19 10.16
N PHE A 23 8.48 -19.90 11.46
CA PHE A 23 9.68 -19.65 12.25
C PHE A 23 10.47 -20.93 12.56
N GLU A 24 9.79 -22.06 12.72
CA GLU A 24 10.38 -23.35 13.04
C GLU A 24 10.75 -24.16 11.79
N ASN A 25 10.48 -23.64 10.58
CA ASN A 25 10.76 -24.37 9.36
C ASN A 25 12.27 -24.50 9.14
N PRO A 26 12.85 -25.72 9.15
CA PRO A 26 14.29 -25.89 8.98
C PRO A 26 14.79 -25.39 7.62
N LYS A 27 13.92 -25.30 6.61
CA LYS A 27 14.25 -24.77 5.28
C LYS A 27 14.64 -23.29 5.30
N PHE A 28 14.21 -22.52 6.31
CA PHE A 28 14.49 -21.08 6.43
C PHE A 28 15.56 -20.75 7.47
N SER A 29 16.05 -21.75 8.23
CA SER A 29 17.05 -21.59 9.29
C SER A 29 18.29 -20.80 8.84
N LYS A 30 18.83 -21.16 7.67
CA LYS A 30 19.99 -20.51 7.05
C LYS A 30 19.74 -19.04 6.70
N ASP A 31 18.55 -18.71 6.22
CA ASP A 31 18.17 -17.33 5.87
C ASP A 31 18.06 -16.46 7.13
N ILE A 32 17.52 -17.03 8.21
CA ILE A 32 17.44 -16.38 9.52
C ILE A 32 18.85 -16.12 10.07
N GLU A 33 19.73 -17.12 10.04
CA GLU A 33 21.11 -16.98 10.52
C GLU A 33 21.87 -15.89 9.73
N PHE A 34 21.77 -15.92 8.39
CA PHE A 34 22.33 -14.88 7.54
C PHE A 34 21.84 -13.48 7.93
N GLU A 35 20.52 -13.33 8.12
CA GLU A 35 19.94 -12.03 8.48
C GLU A 35 20.42 -11.53 9.85
N GLN A 36 20.52 -12.42 10.83
CA GLN A 36 21.04 -12.10 12.17
C GLN A 36 22.50 -11.65 12.12
N VAL A 37 23.36 -12.39 11.42
CA VAL A 37 24.79 -12.05 11.27
C VAL A 37 24.95 -10.73 10.54
N LEU A 38 24.24 -10.52 9.42
CA LEU A 38 24.29 -9.28 8.66
C LEU A 38 23.83 -8.07 9.50
N ILE A 39 22.77 -8.23 10.29
CA ILE A 39 22.31 -7.16 11.21
C ILE A 39 23.37 -6.87 12.27
N GLY A 40 23.99 -7.90 12.84
CA GLY A 40 25.07 -7.75 13.83
C GLY A 40 26.23 -6.92 13.28
N GLU A 41 26.73 -7.28 12.09
CA GLU A 41 27.82 -6.55 11.43
C GLU A 41 27.41 -5.13 11.04
N LEU A 42 26.20 -4.93 10.52
CA LEU A 42 25.68 -3.60 10.23
C LEU A 42 25.54 -2.72 11.47
N ASN A 43 25.13 -3.28 12.61
CA ASN A 43 25.01 -2.52 13.85
C ASN A 43 26.39 -2.04 14.31
N LYS A 44 27.38 -2.96 14.42
CA LYS A 44 28.76 -2.60 14.75
C LYS A 44 29.32 -1.51 13.83
N PHE A 45 29.09 -1.65 12.53
CA PHE A 45 29.54 -0.68 11.54
C PHE A 45 28.83 0.67 11.67
N ASN A 46 27.51 0.67 11.85
CA ASN A 46 26.72 1.88 11.96
C ASN A 46 26.99 2.63 13.28
N ASP A 47 27.18 1.92 14.39
CA ASP A 47 27.50 2.56 15.67
C ASP A 47 28.84 3.30 15.60
N LYS A 48 29.80 2.75 14.84
CA LYS A 48 31.11 3.38 14.60
C LYS A 48 31.05 4.58 13.66
N TYR A 49 30.37 4.46 12.52
CA TYR A 49 30.46 5.47 11.45
C TYR A 49 29.27 6.42 11.34
N PHE A 50 28.14 6.08 11.97
CA PHE A 50 26.90 6.85 11.97
C PHE A 50 26.31 7.01 13.40
N PRO A 51 27.11 7.43 14.41
CA PRO A 51 26.62 7.59 15.77
C PRO A 51 25.53 8.68 15.80
N ILE A 52 24.37 8.37 16.37
CA ILE A 52 23.27 9.32 16.55
C ILE A 52 23.29 9.78 18.01
N PRO A 53 23.23 11.10 18.30
CA PRO A 53 22.86 12.20 17.39
C PRO A 53 24.01 12.86 16.62
N GLU A 54 25.26 12.58 16.97
CA GLU A 54 26.45 13.31 16.51
C GLU A 54 26.56 13.41 14.97
N PHE A 55 26.40 12.30 14.25
CA PHE A 55 26.46 12.27 12.79
C PHE A 55 25.43 13.21 12.17
N LYS A 56 24.17 13.15 12.64
CA LYS A 56 23.09 14.02 12.14
C LYS A 56 23.35 15.48 12.46
N TYR A 57 23.98 15.77 13.60
CA TYR A 57 24.39 17.12 13.95
C TYR A 57 25.46 17.64 12.98
N LYS A 58 26.52 16.85 12.71
CA LYS A 58 27.59 17.23 11.78
C LYS A 58 27.09 17.46 10.35
N VAL A 59 26.15 16.63 9.89
CA VAL A 59 25.48 16.82 8.58
C VAL A 59 24.72 18.15 8.54
N LYS A 60 23.94 18.48 9.59
CA LYS A 60 23.20 19.76 9.66
C LYS A 60 24.13 20.97 9.65
N GLN A 61 25.29 20.87 10.30
CA GLN A 61 26.32 21.91 10.33
C GLN A 61 27.17 21.94 9.04
N LYS A 62 26.85 21.12 8.03
CA LYS A 62 27.63 20.98 6.78
C LYS A 62 29.10 20.61 7.00
N LEU A 63 29.43 20.04 8.16
CA LEU A 63 30.77 19.52 8.46
C LEU A 63 31.02 18.18 7.76
N ILE A 64 29.95 17.47 7.38
CA ILE A 64 29.97 16.24 6.59
C ILE A 64 29.03 16.42 5.41
N ASP A 65 29.53 16.17 4.20
CA ASP A 65 28.68 15.91 3.04
C ASP A 65 28.03 14.53 3.20
N GLU A 66 26.73 14.53 3.50
CA GLU A 66 25.96 13.32 3.80
C GLU A 66 26.03 12.28 2.67
N ASN A 67 25.90 12.73 1.42
CA ASN A 67 25.83 11.82 0.28
C ASN A 67 27.20 11.22 -0.02
N LYS A 68 28.24 12.05 -0.02
CA LYS A 68 29.62 11.60 -0.24
C LYS A 68 30.04 10.62 0.87
N TYR A 69 29.84 11.00 2.12
CA TYR A 69 30.19 10.16 3.26
C TYR A 69 29.40 8.85 3.28
N GLY A 70 28.09 8.90 3.01
CA GLY A 70 27.25 7.71 2.89
C GLY A 70 27.81 6.72 1.86
N ARG A 71 28.14 7.20 0.66
CA ARG A 71 28.68 6.37 -0.43
C ARG A 71 30.06 5.78 -0.12
N GLU A 72 30.93 6.53 0.53
CA GLU A 72 32.23 6.03 1.00
C GLU A 72 32.05 4.87 1.99
N LYS A 73 31.13 5.00 2.94
CA LYS A 73 30.87 3.96 3.95
C LYS A 73 30.12 2.76 3.37
N GLU A 74 29.25 2.95 2.38
CA GLU A 74 28.67 1.84 1.60
C GLU A 74 29.77 0.99 0.96
N ASN A 75 30.70 1.62 0.24
CA ASN A 75 31.81 0.92 -0.42
C ASN A 75 32.71 0.19 0.58
N MET A 76 32.90 0.75 1.77
CA MET A 76 33.68 0.14 2.85
C MET A 76 33.00 -1.12 3.43
N PHE A 77 31.67 -1.14 3.55
CA PHE A 77 30.94 -2.32 4.05
C PHE A 77 30.66 -3.37 2.96
N LEU A 78 30.71 -2.98 1.68
CA LEU A 78 30.37 -3.84 0.56
C LEU A 78 31.13 -5.18 0.52
N PRO A 79 32.44 -5.28 0.83
CA PRO A 79 33.15 -6.55 0.89
C PRO A 79 32.55 -7.51 1.93
N VAL A 80 32.31 -7.04 3.15
CA VAL A 80 31.68 -7.82 4.24
C VAL A 80 30.32 -8.35 3.79
N TYR A 81 29.52 -7.51 3.14
CA TYR A 81 28.23 -7.92 2.60
C TYR A 81 28.36 -9.03 1.54
N LYS A 82 29.30 -8.90 0.58
CA LYS A 82 29.53 -9.91 -0.46
C LYS A 82 30.02 -11.24 0.13
N ASP A 83 30.92 -11.21 1.09
CA ASP A 83 31.44 -12.41 1.74
C ASP A 83 30.34 -13.18 2.46
N LEU A 84 29.43 -12.47 3.13
CA LEU A 84 28.25 -13.08 3.75
C LEU A 84 27.30 -13.69 2.72
N LEU A 85 27.05 -13.01 1.58
CA LEU A 85 26.23 -13.59 0.52
C LEU A 85 26.80 -14.89 -0.03
N ILE A 86 28.13 -14.96 -0.20
CA ILE A 86 28.83 -16.16 -0.69
C ILE A 86 28.77 -17.27 0.38
N LYS A 87 29.15 -16.95 1.63
CA LYS A 87 29.13 -17.90 2.76
C LYS A 87 27.76 -18.56 2.93
N TYR A 88 26.71 -17.75 2.91
CA TYR A 88 25.33 -18.22 3.07
C TYR A 88 24.64 -18.54 1.74
N LYS A 89 25.36 -18.58 0.61
CA LYS A 89 24.84 -18.87 -0.74
C LYS A 89 23.46 -18.23 -0.98
N ILE A 90 23.33 -16.94 -0.70
CA ILE A 90 22.05 -16.22 -0.79
C ILE A 90 21.79 -15.87 -2.26
N GLU A 91 20.67 -16.36 -2.76
CA GLU A 91 20.18 -16.04 -4.10
C GLU A 91 19.37 -14.74 -4.07
N LEU A 92 19.86 -13.71 -4.78
CA LEU A 92 19.22 -12.40 -4.87
C LEU A 92 18.09 -12.40 -5.93
N LEU A 93 18.03 -11.36 -6.77
CA LEU A 93 17.00 -11.19 -7.79
C LEU A 93 17.30 -12.07 -9.02
N LYS A 94 16.23 -12.50 -9.71
CA LYS A 94 16.35 -13.28 -10.96
C LYS A 94 16.92 -12.41 -12.08
N GLN A 95 17.77 -13.00 -12.93
CA GLN A 95 18.34 -12.30 -14.09
C GLN A 95 17.29 -11.98 -15.16
N ASN A 96 16.31 -12.87 -15.38
CA ASN A 96 15.24 -12.73 -16.37
C ASN A 96 13.86 -12.82 -15.71
N PRO A 97 13.39 -11.75 -15.04
CA PRO A 97 12.13 -11.79 -14.32
C PRO A 97 10.93 -11.83 -15.29
N LYS A 98 9.99 -12.76 -15.06
CA LYS A 98 8.75 -12.86 -15.86
C LYS A 98 7.54 -12.25 -15.19
N THR A 99 7.62 -12.02 -13.89
CA THR A 99 6.52 -11.54 -13.03
C THR A 99 7.02 -10.39 -12.15
N PHE A 100 6.09 -9.65 -11.55
CA PHE A 100 6.45 -8.64 -10.55
C PHE A 100 7.15 -9.29 -9.36
N ILE A 101 6.69 -10.46 -8.91
CA ILE A 101 7.32 -11.18 -7.81
C ILE A 101 8.78 -11.52 -8.16
N ASP A 102 9.03 -11.98 -9.39
CA ASP A 102 10.38 -12.31 -9.86
C ASP A 102 11.33 -11.10 -9.91
N LYS A 103 10.78 -9.92 -10.23
CA LYS A 103 11.54 -8.66 -10.34
C LYS A 103 11.88 -8.07 -8.97
N TRP A 104 10.97 -8.17 -8.00
CA TRP A 104 11.01 -7.36 -6.77
C TRP A 104 11.33 -8.13 -5.49
N TYR A 105 11.43 -9.45 -5.52
CA TYR A 105 11.69 -10.25 -4.32
C TYR A 105 12.85 -11.21 -4.54
N PHE A 106 13.67 -11.37 -3.50
CA PHE A 106 14.71 -12.40 -3.49
C PHE A 106 14.09 -13.80 -3.45
N LYS A 107 14.90 -14.79 -3.83
CA LYS A 107 14.44 -16.17 -3.92
C LYS A 107 13.93 -16.71 -2.58
N ASN A 108 14.68 -16.44 -1.50
CA ASN A 108 14.32 -16.88 -0.15
C ASN A 108 12.99 -16.25 0.33
N ILE A 109 12.80 -14.95 0.10
CA ILE A 109 11.52 -14.26 0.40
C ILE A 109 10.37 -14.89 -0.39
N THR A 110 10.58 -15.19 -1.67
CA THR A 110 9.55 -15.83 -2.51
C THR A 110 9.17 -17.22 -1.96
N ASN A 111 10.13 -17.99 -1.44
CA ASN A 111 9.88 -19.28 -0.81
C ASN A 111 9.03 -19.14 0.47
N GLU A 112 9.33 -18.16 1.32
CA GLU A 112 8.55 -17.87 2.53
C GLU A 112 7.13 -17.40 2.19
N ILE A 113 6.97 -16.52 1.17
CA ILE A 113 5.66 -16.05 0.70
C ILE A 113 4.82 -17.24 0.22
N ASN A 114 5.38 -18.09 -0.63
CA ASN A 114 4.68 -19.27 -1.14
C ASN A 114 4.29 -20.23 -0.01
N PHE A 115 5.18 -20.45 0.96
CA PHE A 115 4.88 -21.25 2.14
C PHE A 115 3.67 -20.71 2.91
N ILE A 116 3.67 -19.42 3.24
CA ILE A 116 2.54 -18.79 3.95
C ILE A 116 1.28 -18.84 3.11
N PHE A 117 1.37 -18.63 1.80
CA PHE A 117 0.21 -18.70 0.91
C PHE A 117 -0.44 -20.08 0.91
N GLU A 118 0.36 -21.15 0.84
CA GLU A 118 -0.13 -22.53 0.96
C GLU A 118 -0.74 -22.83 2.32
N GLU A 119 -0.17 -22.30 3.41
CA GLU A 119 -0.76 -22.43 4.75
C GLU A 119 -2.10 -21.69 4.87
N ILE A 120 -2.22 -20.49 4.30
CA ILE A 120 -3.47 -19.71 4.27
C ILE A 120 -4.57 -20.47 3.53
N LYS A 121 -4.25 -21.15 2.43
CA LYS A 121 -5.24 -21.94 1.67
C LYS A 121 -5.93 -23.01 2.51
N LYS A 122 -5.24 -23.54 3.55
CA LYS A 122 -5.75 -24.57 4.48
C LYS A 122 -6.77 -24.03 5.49
N VAL A 123 -6.88 -22.70 5.67
CA VAL A 123 -7.85 -22.09 6.58
C VAL A 123 -9.28 -22.36 6.07
N LYS A 124 -10.16 -22.94 6.90
CA LYS A 124 -11.51 -23.33 6.47
C LYS A 124 -12.46 -22.14 6.32
N ASN A 125 -12.52 -21.27 7.32
CA ASN A 125 -13.42 -20.12 7.31
C ASN A 125 -12.99 -19.10 6.24
N SER A 126 -13.90 -18.76 5.30
CA SER A 126 -13.60 -17.89 4.16
C SER A 126 -13.21 -16.47 4.56
N ASN A 127 -13.89 -15.87 5.55
CA ASN A 127 -13.53 -14.53 6.05
C ASN A 127 -12.14 -14.53 6.68
N ASN A 128 -11.83 -15.54 7.49
CA ASN A 128 -10.52 -15.69 8.12
C ASN A 128 -9.42 -15.99 7.08
N LYS A 129 -9.70 -16.78 6.05
CA LYS A 129 -8.78 -17.00 4.92
C LYS A 129 -8.48 -15.69 4.19
N ASN A 130 -9.51 -14.93 3.85
CA ASN A 130 -9.37 -13.67 3.10
C ASN A 130 -8.61 -12.60 3.88
N ILE A 131 -8.82 -12.50 5.20
CA ILE A 131 -8.04 -11.55 6.01
C ILE A 131 -6.59 -11.99 6.17
N SER A 132 -6.31 -13.29 6.31
CA SER A 132 -4.93 -13.80 6.31
C SER A 132 -4.22 -13.53 4.99
N ALA A 133 -4.91 -13.69 3.85
CA ALA A 133 -4.38 -13.31 2.53
C ALA A 133 -4.09 -11.81 2.44
N LEU A 134 -4.94 -10.95 3.03
CA LEU A 134 -4.68 -9.52 3.12
C LEU A 134 -3.45 -9.20 3.99
N ILE A 135 -3.25 -9.92 5.11
CA ILE A 135 -2.04 -9.78 5.93
C ILE A 135 -0.80 -10.15 5.12
N LEU A 136 -0.84 -11.23 4.34
CA LEU A 136 0.27 -11.60 3.44
C LEU A 136 0.52 -10.52 2.39
N SER A 137 -0.52 -9.99 1.76
CA SER A 137 -0.41 -8.88 0.80
C SER A 137 0.26 -7.64 1.42
N ARG A 138 -0.13 -7.24 2.64
CA ARG A 138 0.53 -6.14 3.37
C ARG A 138 2.00 -6.47 3.68
N THR A 139 2.29 -7.72 4.02
CA THR A 139 3.65 -8.20 4.30
C THR A 139 4.53 -8.08 3.05
N MET A 140 4.05 -8.58 1.91
CA MET A 140 4.74 -8.51 0.63
C MET A 140 5.12 -7.07 0.27
N ARG A 141 4.18 -6.11 0.36
CA ARG A 141 4.45 -4.69 0.08
C ARG A 141 5.71 -4.16 0.75
N SER A 142 5.91 -4.54 2.02
CA SER A 142 7.04 -4.08 2.85
C SER A 142 8.31 -4.90 2.69
N CYS A 143 8.23 -6.04 2.01
CA CYS A 143 9.37 -6.93 1.74
C CYS A 143 9.90 -6.80 0.32
N ARG A 144 9.37 -5.88 -0.50
CA ARG A 144 9.94 -5.55 -1.80
C ARG A 144 11.40 -5.12 -1.64
N ALA A 145 12.26 -5.57 -2.55
CA ALA A 145 13.65 -5.17 -2.65
C ALA A 145 13.74 -3.70 -3.12
N THR A 146 13.45 -2.76 -2.24
CA THR A 146 13.47 -1.32 -2.51
C THR A 146 14.07 -0.55 -1.34
N THR A 147 14.44 0.71 -1.55
CA THR A 147 14.92 1.55 -0.45
C THR A 147 13.77 1.96 0.47
N HIS A 148 14.09 2.31 1.71
CA HIS A 148 13.09 2.87 2.63
C HIS A 148 12.41 4.15 2.10
N SER A 149 13.06 4.87 1.18
CA SER A 149 12.52 6.08 0.58
C SER A 149 11.71 5.84 -0.69
N ASP A 150 11.83 4.66 -1.30
CA ASP A 150 11.19 4.30 -2.58
C ASP A 150 10.03 3.31 -2.39
N LEU A 151 9.58 3.08 -1.15
CA LEU A 151 8.40 2.25 -0.85
C LEU A 151 7.13 2.74 -1.57
N ALA A 152 7.05 4.04 -1.90
CA ALA A 152 5.93 4.63 -2.62
C ALA A 152 6.19 4.78 -4.14
N THR A 153 7.45 4.80 -4.56
CA THR A 153 7.86 5.06 -5.94
C THR A 153 8.68 3.88 -6.43
N LEU A 154 8.02 2.92 -7.09
CA LEU A 154 8.63 1.71 -7.66
C LEU A 154 9.62 2.07 -8.79
N ALA A 155 10.80 2.57 -8.41
CA ALA A 155 11.88 2.92 -9.33
C ALA A 155 12.60 1.65 -9.80
N GLU A 156 13.65 1.23 -9.09
CA GLU A 156 14.40 0.01 -9.42
C GLU A 156 14.58 -0.89 -8.21
N PRO A 157 14.61 -2.23 -8.41
CA PRO A 157 14.94 -3.16 -7.34
C PRO A 157 16.34 -2.94 -6.78
N VAL A 158 16.47 -3.01 -5.45
CA VAL A 158 17.72 -2.82 -4.72
C VAL A 158 18.17 -4.14 -4.12
N SER A 159 19.31 -4.63 -4.59
CA SER A 159 19.90 -5.90 -4.15
C SER A 159 21.12 -5.75 -3.25
N LYS A 160 21.59 -4.52 -3.00
CA LYS A 160 22.79 -4.23 -2.20
C LYS A 160 22.44 -3.40 -0.97
N ILE A 161 23.34 -3.38 0.01
CA ILE A 161 23.31 -2.38 1.08
C ILE A 161 23.37 -0.96 0.51
N TYR A 162 22.78 -0.01 1.23
CA TYR A 162 22.68 1.38 0.81
C TYR A 162 22.60 2.31 2.02
N TYR A 163 23.12 3.51 1.88
CA TYR A 163 22.96 4.60 2.82
C TYR A 163 21.52 5.11 2.76
N CYS A 164 20.89 5.21 3.92
CA CYS A 164 19.51 5.65 4.03
C CYS A 164 19.45 6.98 4.80
N SER A 165 19.25 8.09 4.10
CA SER A 165 19.14 9.43 4.72
C SER A 165 18.02 9.50 5.76
N LYS A 166 16.92 8.75 5.57
CA LYS A 166 15.82 8.68 6.54
C LYS A 166 16.28 8.18 7.91
N HIS A 167 17.13 7.14 7.92
CA HIS A 167 17.67 6.59 9.17
C HIS A 167 19.01 7.23 9.55
N GLY A 168 19.73 7.81 8.59
CA GLY A 168 21.07 8.36 8.75
C GLY A 168 22.13 7.29 8.94
N LYS A 169 22.03 6.14 8.26
CA LYS A 169 22.92 4.98 8.41
C LYS A 169 22.89 4.04 7.22
N ILE A 170 23.81 3.08 7.15
CA ILE A 170 23.75 1.97 6.17
C ILE A 170 22.60 1.04 6.53
N CYS A 171 21.73 0.81 5.56
CA CYS A 171 20.61 -0.10 5.60
C CYS A 171 20.82 -1.26 4.62
N LYS A 172 20.03 -2.31 4.82
CA LYS A 172 19.99 -3.48 3.94
C LYS A 172 18.61 -3.65 3.31
N PRO A 173 18.53 -4.37 2.19
CA PRO A 173 17.29 -4.98 1.75
C PRO A 173 16.68 -5.92 2.81
N VAL A 174 15.40 -6.23 2.64
CA VAL A 174 14.73 -7.26 3.46
C VAL A 174 15.14 -8.63 2.94
N PHE A 175 15.42 -9.57 3.85
CA PHE A 175 15.78 -10.95 3.50
C PHE A 175 14.80 -11.99 4.06
N SER A 176 13.91 -11.60 4.97
CA SER A 176 12.82 -12.45 5.45
C SER A 176 11.55 -11.64 5.66
N ILE A 177 10.41 -12.28 5.42
CA ILE A 177 9.07 -11.73 5.68
C ILE A 177 8.67 -11.86 7.15
N MET A 178 9.35 -12.70 7.94
CA MET A 178 8.95 -13.12 9.28
C MET A 178 8.59 -11.95 10.20
N LYS A 179 9.44 -10.92 10.24
CA LYS A 179 9.22 -9.71 11.04
C LYS A 179 7.93 -8.99 10.63
N TRP A 180 7.73 -8.80 9.33
CA TRP A 180 6.58 -8.05 8.80
C TRP A 180 5.29 -8.84 8.90
N TRP A 181 5.34 -10.15 8.62
CA TRP A 181 4.22 -11.06 8.84
C TRP A 181 3.74 -10.99 10.30
N LYS A 182 4.63 -11.18 11.27
CA LYS A 182 4.30 -11.11 12.71
C LYS A 182 3.72 -9.74 13.09
N THR A 183 4.32 -8.66 12.58
CA THR A 183 3.88 -7.29 12.87
C THR A 183 2.48 -7.03 12.33
N TYR A 184 2.22 -7.34 11.05
CA TYR A 184 0.94 -7.08 10.42
C TYR A 184 -0.16 -8.03 10.87
N SER A 185 0.18 -9.27 11.24
CA SER A 185 -0.72 -10.19 11.93
C SER A 185 -1.24 -9.59 13.23
N LYS A 186 -0.33 -9.20 14.13
CA LYS A 186 -0.69 -8.60 15.43
C LYS A 186 -1.49 -7.31 15.28
N ASP A 187 -1.05 -6.41 14.41
CA ASP A 187 -1.74 -5.14 14.11
C ASP A 187 -3.16 -5.37 13.56
N THR A 188 -3.32 -6.30 12.62
CA THR A 188 -4.62 -6.58 11.98
C THR A 188 -5.60 -7.17 12.99
N ILE A 189 -5.18 -8.17 13.76
CA ILE A 189 -6.00 -8.79 14.81
C ILE A 189 -6.45 -7.75 15.84
N LYS A 190 -5.51 -6.91 16.32
CA LYS A 190 -5.81 -5.81 17.26
C LYS A 190 -6.88 -4.88 16.68
N ARG A 191 -6.71 -4.42 15.45
CA ARG A 191 -7.66 -3.51 14.78
C ARG A 191 -9.03 -4.13 14.54
N ILE A 192 -9.10 -5.44 14.29
CA ILE A 192 -10.38 -6.15 14.15
C ILE A 192 -11.10 -6.18 15.49
N LYS A 193 -10.42 -6.55 16.57
CA LYS A 193 -10.97 -6.53 17.94
C LYS A 193 -11.44 -5.13 18.36
N GLU A 194 -10.66 -4.10 18.04
CA GLU A 194 -11.03 -2.71 18.31
C GLU A 194 -12.26 -2.29 17.50
N PHE A 195 -12.28 -2.57 16.19
CA PHE A 195 -13.38 -2.16 15.34
C PHE A 195 -14.67 -2.94 15.63
N GLU A 196 -14.58 -4.21 16.03
CA GLU A 196 -15.74 -5.02 16.43
C GLU A 196 -16.53 -4.35 17.57
N LYS A 197 -15.84 -3.74 18.54
CA LYS A 197 -16.48 -2.98 19.64
C LYS A 197 -17.16 -1.69 19.17
N LEU A 198 -16.75 -1.15 18.03
CA LEU A 198 -17.29 0.08 17.43
C LEU A 198 -18.37 -0.19 16.39
N LYS A 199 -18.60 -1.47 16.01
CA LYS A 199 -19.57 -1.80 14.98
C LYS A 199 -20.98 -1.53 15.47
N THR A 200 -21.73 -0.85 14.61
CA THR A 200 -23.17 -0.65 14.74
C THR A 200 -23.92 -1.54 13.75
N GLY A 201 -25.22 -1.74 13.97
CA GLY A 201 -26.11 -2.53 13.08
C GLY A 201 -26.40 -1.86 11.73
N THR A 202 -25.36 -1.54 10.96
CA THR A 202 -25.45 -0.89 9.65
C THR A 202 -25.15 -1.86 8.51
N TYR A 203 -25.84 -1.71 7.38
CA TYR A 203 -25.45 -2.39 6.15
C TYR A 203 -24.19 -1.75 5.55
N GLN A 204 -23.22 -2.60 5.20
CA GLN A 204 -21.97 -2.18 4.58
C GLN A 204 -21.59 -3.21 3.52
N TYR A 205 -21.25 -2.76 2.31
CA TYR A 205 -20.83 -3.64 1.23
C TYR A 205 -19.77 -2.97 0.36
N CYS A 206 -18.80 -3.74 -0.12
CA CYS A 206 -17.77 -3.27 -1.05
C CYS A 206 -18.05 -3.86 -2.43
N LEU A 207 -18.40 -3.02 -3.40
CA LEU A 207 -18.55 -3.41 -4.79
C LEU A 207 -17.22 -3.19 -5.52
N SER A 208 -16.92 -4.06 -6.49
CA SER A 208 -15.77 -3.93 -7.37
C SER A 208 -16.24 -3.79 -8.80
N GLY A 209 -15.82 -2.71 -9.47
CA GLY A 209 -16.20 -2.36 -10.83
C GLY A 209 -15.72 -0.97 -11.19
N ASP A 210 -15.94 -0.56 -12.44
CA ASP A 210 -15.65 0.78 -12.91
C ASP A 210 -16.74 1.74 -12.41
N ALA A 211 -16.36 2.74 -11.62
CA ALA A 211 -17.30 3.69 -11.02
C ALA A 211 -18.06 4.52 -12.07
N ARG A 212 -17.51 4.68 -13.29
CA ARG A 212 -18.17 5.40 -14.40
C ARG A 212 -19.41 4.66 -14.90
N THR A 213 -19.45 3.34 -14.78
CA THR A 213 -20.46 2.50 -15.47
C THR A 213 -21.13 1.45 -14.60
N ILE A 214 -20.60 1.17 -13.40
CA ILE A 214 -21.18 0.15 -12.53
C ILE A 214 -22.64 0.48 -12.18
N ASP A 215 -23.51 -0.51 -12.38
CA ASP A 215 -24.86 -0.45 -11.84
C ASP A 215 -24.85 -0.95 -10.39
N ILE A 216 -24.92 -0.01 -9.43
CA ILE A 216 -24.83 -0.30 -8.00
C ILE A 216 -25.97 -1.21 -7.53
N ILE A 217 -27.20 -0.98 -8.00
CA ILE A 217 -28.37 -1.76 -7.56
C ILE A 217 -28.27 -3.19 -8.08
N SER A 218 -27.99 -3.36 -9.38
CA SER A 218 -27.82 -4.70 -9.98
C SER A 218 -26.65 -5.46 -9.35
N ALA A 219 -25.50 -4.80 -9.15
CA ALA A 219 -24.33 -5.40 -8.55
C ALA A 219 -24.57 -5.81 -7.09
N LEU A 220 -25.26 -4.97 -6.32
CA LEU A 220 -25.60 -5.26 -4.93
C LEU A 220 -26.68 -6.35 -4.83
N SER A 221 -27.69 -6.35 -5.69
CA SER A 221 -28.80 -7.32 -5.66
C SER A 221 -28.32 -8.77 -5.82
N LYS A 222 -27.29 -8.99 -6.64
CA LYS A 222 -26.61 -10.29 -6.81
C LYS A 222 -25.95 -10.83 -5.53
N LYS A 223 -25.77 -9.99 -4.51
CA LYS A 223 -25.03 -10.31 -3.29
C LYS A 223 -25.86 -10.14 -2.02
N GLN A 224 -26.68 -9.10 -1.96
CA GLN A 224 -27.54 -8.74 -0.84
C GLN A 224 -28.81 -8.06 -1.36
N LYS A 225 -29.78 -8.86 -1.83
CA LYS A 225 -31.04 -8.38 -2.40
C LYS A 225 -31.78 -7.40 -1.47
N SER A 226 -31.92 -7.75 -0.19
CA SER A 226 -32.60 -6.88 0.79
C SER A 226 -31.94 -5.51 0.92
N PHE A 227 -30.60 -5.45 0.92
CA PHE A 227 -29.89 -4.18 0.99
C PHE A 227 -30.04 -3.39 -0.32
N ALA A 228 -30.03 -4.05 -1.48
CA ALA A 228 -30.31 -3.41 -2.76
C ALA A 228 -31.72 -2.81 -2.81
N ASP A 229 -32.73 -3.52 -2.29
CA ASP A 229 -34.11 -3.04 -2.24
C ASP A 229 -34.24 -1.80 -1.34
N ILE A 230 -33.58 -1.80 -0.17
CA ILE A 230 -33.51 -0.64 0.72
C ILE A 230 -32.84 0.54 0.00
N LEU A 231 -31.69 0.31 -0.63
CA LEU A 231 -30.94 1.35 -1.35
C LEU A 231 -31.75 1.92 -2.51
N ASN A 232 -32.47 1.09 -3.25
CA ASN A 232 -33.30 1.54 -4.37
C ASN A 232 -34.45 2.45 -3.91
N ARG A 233 -35.08 2.11 -2.77
CA ARG A 233 -36.18 2.87 -2.18
C ARG A 233 -35.72 4.15 -1.49
N GLN A 234 -34.69 4.07 -0.64
CA GLN A 234 -34.26 5.19 0.21
C GLN A 234 -33.26 6.12 -0.47
N LYS A 235 -32.56 5.63 -1.50
CA LYS A 235 -31.48 6.33 -2.21
C LYS A 235 -30.34 6.77 -1.26
N ILE A 236 -29.28 7.34 -1.82
CA ILE A 236 -28.06 7.74 -1.12
C ILE A 236 -28.18 9.21 -0.71
N SER A 237 -27.98 9.50 0.58
CA SER A 237 -28.04 10.87 1.12
C SER A 237 -26.79 11.70 0.82
N GLY A 238 -25.67 11.04 0.56
CA GLY A 238 -24.43 11.72 0.20
C GLY A 238 -23.28 10.78 -0.09
N ILE A 239 -22.22 11.36 -0.65
CA ILE A 239 -20.97 10.70 -1.01
C ILE A 239 -19.86 11.37 -0.23
N PHE A 240 -18.96 10.58 0.32
CA PHE A 240 -17.69 11.07 0.86
C PHE A 240 -16.58 10.27 0.21
N SER A 241 -15.71 10.94 -0.54
CA SER A 241 -14.66 10.27 -1.30
C SER A 241 -13.39 11.11 -1.41
N SER A 242 -12.28 10.44 -1.68
CA SER A 242 -11.04 11.05 -2.15
C SER A 242 -10.77 10.45 -3.53
N PRO A 243 -11.13 11.13 -4.62
CA PRO A 243 -10.84 10.65 -5.97
C PRO A 243 -9.35 10.37 -6.18
N PRO A 244 -8.96 9.48 -7.11
CA PRO A 244 -7.55 9.31 -7.47
C PRO A 244 -6.98 10.66 -7.93
N TYR A 245 -5.69 10.92 -7.68
CA TYR A 245 -5.04 12.17 -8.08
C TYR A 245 -4.39 12.00 -9.45
N VAL A 246 -4.69 12.94 -10.36
CA VAL A 246 -4.27 12.87 -11.77
C VAL A 246 -2.77 12.64 -11.89
N GLY A 247 -2.40 11.51 -12.49
CA GLY A 247 -1.03 11.14 -12.83
C GLY A 247 -0.10 11.06 -11.63
N LEU A 248 -0.60 10.77 -10.42
CA LEU A 248 0.23 10.75 -9.21
C LEU A 248 0.76 9.35 -8.87
N ILE A 249 -0.11 8.35 -8.94
CA ILE A 249 0.18 6.97 -8.51
C ILE A 249 -0.31 6.02 -9.60
N ASP A 250 0.46 4.96 -9.83
CA ASP A 250 -0.01 3.77 -10.53
C ASP A 250 -0.46 2.76 -9.47
N TYR A 251 -1.77 2.67 -9.22
CA TYR A 251 -2.28 1.84 -8.12
C TYR A 251 -2.13 0.35 -8.44
N HIS A 252 -2.30 -0.03 -9.72
CA HIS A 252 -2.12 -1.41 -10.15
C HIS A 252 -0.66 -1.84 -9.97
N GLU A 253 0.29 -1.02 -10.42
CA GLU A 253 1.70 -1.36 -10.33
C GLU A 253 2.21 -1.38 -8.89
N GLN A 254 1.75 -0.45 -8.04
CA GLN A 254 2.09 -0.46 -6.62
C GLN A 254 1.66 -1.75 -5.90
N HIS A 255 0.62 -2.43 -6.39
CA HIS A 255 0.06 -3.65 -5.82
C HIS A 255 0.23 -4.88 -6.71
N ALA A 256 1.03 -4.81 -7.77
CA ALA A 256 1.20 -5.87 -8.77
C ALA A 256 1.56 -7.23 -8.16
N TYR A 257 2.33 -7.23 -7.06
CA TYR A 257 2.64 -8.44 -6.29
C TYR A 257 1.38 -9.22 -5.83
N ALA A 258 0.27 -8.53 -5.53
CA ALA A 258 -0.97 -9.16 -5.12
C ALA A 258 -1.74 -9.74 -6.32
N TYR A 259 -1.70 -9.07 -7.47
CA TYR A 259 -2.28 -9.60 -8.71
C TYR A 259 -1.56 -10.88 -9.13
N ASP A 260 -0.23 -10.87 -9.09
CA ASP A 260 0.61 -12.04 -9.39
C ASP A 260 0.34 -13.20 -8.43
N LEU A 261 0.36 -12.96 -7.12
CA LEU A 261 0.21 -14.04 -6.13
C LEU A 261 -1.20 -14.65 -6.14
N PHE A 262 -2.24 -13.80 -6.20
CA PHE A 262 -3.63 -14.24 -6.05
C PHE A 262 -4.32 -14.52 -7.39
N GLY A 263 -3.65 -14.27 -8.53
CA GLY A 263 -4.20 -14.50 -9.86
C GLY A 263 -5.34 -13.54 -10.21
N PHE A 264 -5.35 -12.33 -9.66
CA PHE A 264 -6.38 -11.34 -9.99
C PHE A 264 -6.14 -10.75 -11.38
N LYS A 265 -7.23 -10.56 -12.14
CA LYS A 265 -7.16 -9.86 -13.43
C LYS A 265 -6.87 -8.37 -13.19
N ARG A 266 -5.81 -7.86 -13.80
CA ARG A 266 -5.53 -6.41 -13.83
C ARG A 266 -6.50 -5.70 -14.79
N LYS A 267 -6.86 -4.46 -14.45
CA LYS A 267 -7.77 -3.60 -15.24
C LYS A 267 -7.19 -2.19 -15.34
N ASP A 268 -5.90 -2.12 -15.70
CA ASP A 268 -5.08 -0.91 -15.69
C ASP A 268 -5.74 0.21 -16.53
N GLU A 269 -6.32 -0.14 -17.68
CA GLU A 269 -7.01 0.81 -18.56
C GLU A 269 -8.28 1.44 -17.96
N LEU A 270 -8.83 0.87 -16.88
CA LEU A 270 -9.96 1.44 -16.16
C LEU A 270 -9.54 2.35 -15.01
N GLU A 271 -8.24 2.50 -14.74
CA GLU A 271 -7.74 3.42 -13.73
C GLU A 271 -7.99 4.87 -14.18
N ILE A 272 -8.55 5.68 -13.28
CA ILE A 272 -8.82 7.10 -13.52
C ILE A 272 -7.59 7.92 -13.10
N GLY A 273 -7.06 8.68 -14.05
CA GLY A 273 -5.85 9.50 -13.85
C GLY A 273 -4.58 8.71 -13.50
N PRO A 274 -4.25 7.61 -14.19
CA PRO A 274 -3.09 6.78 -13.85
C PRO A 274 -1.77 7.51 -14.12
N LEU A 275 -0.74 7.18 -13.35
CA LEU A 275 0.61 7.76 -13.46
C LEU A 275 1.19 7.66 -14.88
N PHE A 276 1.02 6.53 -15.57
CA PHE A 276 1.60 6.33 -16.91
C PHE A 276 1.00 7.23 -18.00
N LYS A 277 -0.19 7.81 -17.77
CA LYS A 277 -0.78 8.84 -18.66
C LYS A 277 -0.26 10.26 -18.35
N GLY A 278 0.55 10.42 -17.31
CA GLY A 278 1.15 11.69 -16.92
C GLY A 278 0.15 12.73 -16.40
N GLN A 279 0.59 13.99 -16.34
CA GLN A 279 -0.17 15.11 -15.77
C GLN A 279 -0.38 16.26 -16.78
N GLY A 280 -0.21 15.98 -18.08
CA GLY A 280 -0.35 16.96 -19.15
C GLY A 280 -1.80 17.43 -19.33
N LYS A 281 -2.01 18.40 -20.23
CA LYS A 281 -3.35 18.96 -20.49
C LYS A 281 -4.36 17.91 -20.96
N GLU A 282 -3.92 16.95 -21.77
CA GLU A 282 -4.76 15.83 -22.21
C GLU A 282 -5.15 14.92 -21.04
N SER A 283 -4.20 14.57 -20.18
CA SER A 283 -4.44 13.75 -18.98
C SER A 283 -5.38 14.46 -18.01
N GLN A 284 -5.22 15.77 -17.82
CA GLN A 284 -6.14 16.60 -17.03
C GLN A 284 -7.55 16.62 -17.63
N LYS A 285 -7.68 16.77 -18.96
CA LYS A 285 -8.98 16.75 -19.64
C LYS A 285 -9.67 15.40 -19.48
N SER A 286 -8.95 14.29 -19.72
CA SER A 286 -9.45 12.93 -19.51
C SER A 286 -9.91 12.73 -18.07
N TYR A 287 -9.10 13.15 -17.10
CA TYR A 287 -9.43 13.05 -15.67
C TYR A 287 -10.72 13.82 -15.33
N ILE A 288 -10.88 15.04 -15.87
CA ILE A 288 -12.12 15.82 -15.70
C ILE A 288 -13.33 15.05 -16.22
N GLU A 289 -13.26 14.49 -17.44
CA GLU A 289 -14.35 13.68 -18.00
C GLU A 289 -14.63 12.47 -17.11
N ASP A 290 -13.60 11.69 -16.78
CA ASP A 290 -13.73 10.44 -16.03
C ASP A 290 -14.38 10.66 -14.65
N ILE A 291 -13.95 11.67 -13.89
CA ILE A 291 -14.56 11.99 -12.60
C ILE A 291 -15.98 12.55 -12.77
N SER A 292 -16.23 13.34 -13.81
CA SER A 292 -17.58 13.83 -14.11
C SER A 292 -18.53 12.68 -14.43
N ASP A 293 -18.06 11.68 -15.19
CA ASP A 293 -18.82 10.47 -15.52
C ASP A 293 -19.12 9.62 -14.29
N VAL A 294 -18.17 9.49 -13.36
CA VAL A 294 -18.43 8.85 -12.05
C VAL A 294 -19.56 9.57 -11.31
N LEU A 295 -19.48 10.90 -11.17
CA LEU A 295 -20.51 11.68 -10.49
C LEU A 295 -21.86 11.58 -11.19
N ASN A 296 -21.87 11.64 -12.53
CA ASN A 296 -23.06 11.47 -13.35
C ASN A 296 -23.70 10.09 -13.18
N ASN A 297 -22.89 9.03 -13.12
CA ASN A 297 -23.39 7.69 -12.84
C ASN A 297 -23.95 7.58 -11.41
N CYS A 298 -23.28 8.18 -10.43
CA CYS A 298 -23.73 8.19 -9.04
C CYS A 298 -25.10 8.87 -8.85
N LYS A 299 -25.42 9.94 -9.61
CA LYS A 299 -26.68 10.69 -9.47
C LYS A 299 -27.94 9.82 -9.54
N LYS A 300 -27.93 8.73 -10.31
CA LYS A 300 -29.04 7.75 -10.43
C LYS A 300 -29.46 7.14 -9.08
N TYR A 301 -28.54 7.15 -8.12
CA TYR A 301 -28.68 6.52 -6.82
C TYR A 301 -28.81 7.55 -5.68
N LEU A 302 -28.66 8.84 -5.95
CA LEU A 302 -28.75 9.88 -4.93
C LEU A 302 -30.21 10.31 -4.73
N LYS A 303 -30.56 10.72 -3.50
CA LYS A 303 -31.83 11.41 -3.21
C LYS A 303 -31.69 12.91 -3.49
N GLU A 304 -32.79 13.62 -3.63
CA GLU A 304 -32.78 15.09 -3.72
C GLU A 304 -32.05 15.74 -2.53
N ASN A 305 -31.42 16.89 -2.76
CA ASN A 305 -30.63 17.62 -1.75
C ASN A 305 -29.47 16.80 -1.14
N TYR A 306 -28.91 15.86 -1.90
CA TYR A 306 -27.72 15.09 -1.50
C TYR A 306 -26.52 15.99 -1.14
N ASN A 307 -25.52 15.41 -0.49
CA ASN A 307 -24.25 16.09 -0.21
C ASN A 307 -23.10 15.27 -0.80
N VAL A 308 -22.24 15.87 -1.61
CA VAL A 308 -21.04 15.20 -2.13
C VAL A 308 -19.81 15.91 -1.59
N PHE A 309 -18.98 15.19 -0.82
CA PHE A 309 -17.72 15.69 -0.29
C PHE A 309 -16.57 14.99 -1.01
N LEU A 310 -15.78 15.77 -1.76
CA LEU A 310 -14.59 15.28 -2.44
C LEU A 310 -13.33 15.90 -1.82
N VAL A 311 -12.45 15.04 -1.32
CA VAL A 311 -11.15 15.43 -0.76
C VAL A 311 -10.09 15.30 -1.84
N ALA A 312 -9.46 16.41 -2.23
CA ALA A 312 -8.50 16.39 -3.33
C ALA A 312 -7.36 17.37 -3.14
N ASN A 313 -6.18 17.02 -3.68
CA ASN A 313 -5.14 17.98 -3.95
C ASN A 313 -5.39 18.61 -5.33
N ASP A 314 -6.09 19.74 -5.37
CA ASP A 314 -6.49 20.38 -6.63
C ASP A 314 -5.42 21.34 -7.17
N LYS A 315 -4.22 20.80 -7.44
CA LYS A 315 -3.07 21.58 -7.95
C LYS A 315 -3.37 22.30 -9.28
N TYR A 316 -4.26 21.74 -10.11
CA TYR A 316 -4.54 22.24 -11.47
C TYR A 316 -5.91 22.93 -11.58
N ASN A 317 -6.60 23.17 -10.46
CA ASN A 317 -7.91 23.82 -10.41
C ASN A 317 -8.99 23.11 -11.27
N LEU A 318 -9.03 21.78 -11.22
CA LEU A 318 -9.88 20.93 -12.06
C LEU A 318 -11.31 20.80 -11.52
N TYR A 319 -11.51 20.96 -10.21
CA TYR A 319 -12.77 20.57 -9.56
C TYR A 319 -13.94 21.49 -9.87
N HIS A 320 -13.68 22.76 -10.24
CA HIS A 320 -14.73 23.65 -10.75
C HIS A 320 -15.34 23.14 -12.06
N GLU A 321 -14.51 22.70 -13.00
CA GLU A 321 -14.97 22.14 -14.28
C GLU A 321 -15.64 20.78 -14.10
N ILE A 322 -15.11 19.92 -13.22
CA ILE A 322 -15.74 18.64 -12.85
C ILE A 322 -17.15 18.88 -12.30
N ALA A 323 -17.30 19.80 -11.32
CA ALA A 323 -18.61 20.11 -10.76
C ALA A 323 -19.57 20.62 -11.84
N LYS A 324 -19.11 21.55 -12.70
CA LYS A 324 -19.91 22.10 -13.79
C LYS A 324 -20.42 21.02 -14.75
N LYS A 325 -19.56 20.09 -15.16
CA LYS A 325 -19.88 18.97 -16.07
C LYS A 325 -20.76 17.91 -15.44
N ALA A 326 -20.61 17.67 -14.14
CA ALA A 326 -21.50 16.81 -13.38
C ALA A 326 -22.90 17.44 -13.13
N GLY A 327 -23.13 18.68 -13.57
CA GLY A 327 -24.37 19.41 -13.27
C GLY A 327 -24.50 19.75 -11.78
N MET A 328 -23.38 19.94 -11.09
CA MET A 328 -23.29 20.28 -9.68
C MET A 328 -22.69 21.68 -9.49
N ARG A 329 -22.82 22.23 -8.29
CA ARG A 329 -22.16 23.47 -7.85
C ARG A 329 -21.34 23.21 -6.60
N ILE A 330 -20.20 23.88 -6.47
CA ILE A 330 -19.41 23.87 -5.23
C ILE A 330 -20.05 24.89 -4.29
N GLU A 331 -20.63 24.41 -3.19
CA GLU A 331 -21.28 25.24 -2.19
C GLU A 331 -20.28 25.74 -1.14
N ASN A 332 -19.40 24.86 -0.66
CA ASN A 332 -18.36 25.20 0.32
C ASN A 332 -17.01 24.60 -0.08
N THR A 333 -15.92 25.23 0.36
CA THR A 333 -14.56 24.70 0.27
C THR A 333 -13.86 24.78 1.62
N PHE A 334 -13.20 23.69 2.01
CA PHE A 334 -12.44 23.64 3.26
C PHE A 334 -11.00 23.23 2.96
N LYS A 335 -10.02 24.02 3.41
CA LYS A 335 -8.60 23.71 3.22
C LYS A 335 -8.04 23.03 4.47
N ARG A 336 -7.28 21.96 4.29
CA ARG A 336 -6.57 21.29 5.38
C ARG A 336 -5.10 21.02 5.02
N PRO A 337 -4.16 21.20 5.95
CA PRO A 337 -2.80 20.74 5.77
C PRO A 337 -2.72 19.21 5.89
N VAL A 338 -1.79 18.60 5.15
CA VAL A 338 -1.43 17.18 5.26
C VAL A 338 -0.04 17.09 5.86
N LEU A 339 0.01 16.75 7.15
CA LEU A 339 1.25 16.81 7.94
C LEU A 339 2.13 15.55 7.80
N ASN A 340 1.53 14.40 7.48
CA ASN A 340 2.22 13.11 7.43
C ASN A 340 2.14 12.51 6.02
N ARG A 341 3.24 12.61 5.25
CA ARG A 341 3.39 12.00 3.93
C ARG A 341 4.50 10.95 3.94
N THR A 342 4.30 9.89 3.15
CA THR A 342 5.29 8.82 2.95
C THR A 342 6.31 9.18 1.86
N GLU A 343 5.96 10.14 0.99
CA GLU A 343 6.74 10.57 -0.16
C GLU A 343 7.99 11.37 0.24
N LYS A 344 8.99 11.42 -0.67
CA LYS A 344 10.27 12.11 -0.43
C LYS A 344 10.12 13.63 -0.28
N ASP A 345 9.13 14.21 -0.95
CA ASP A 345 8.86 15.65 -0.91
C ASP A 345 8.22 16.05 0.43
N LYS A 346 8.94 16.87 1.19
CA LYS A 346 8.49 17.46 2.48
C LYS A 346 7.91 18.87 2.31
N GLY A 347 7.70 19.32 1.08
CA GLY A 347 7.01 20.58 0.80
C GLY A 347 5.62 20.62 1.43
N ALA A 348 5.14 21.85 1.67
CA ALA A 348 3.78 22.07 2.18
C ALA A 348 2.77 21.41 1.24
N TYR A 349 1.99 20.46 1.77
CA TYR A 349 0.95 19.77 1.04
C TYR A 349 -0.38 20.01 1.72
N SER A 350 -1.38 20.40 0.93
CA SER A 350 -2.73 20.65 1.41
C SER A 350 -3.75 19.94 0.52
N GLU A 351 -4.85 19.56 1.14
CA GLU A 351 -6.04 19.07 0.45
C GLU A 351 -7.16 20.09 0.61
N ILE A 352 -8.04 20.11 -0.38
CA ILE A 352 -9.29 20.86 -0.38
C ILE A 352 -10.43 19.83 -0.27
N ILE A 353 -11.35 20.07 0.65
CA ILE A 353 -12.62 19.36 0.72
C ILE A 353 -13.64 20.22 -0.01
N PHE A 354 -14.09 19.75 -1.17
CA PHE A 354 -15.15 20.38 -1.94
C PHE A 354 -16.50 19.81 -1.49
N HIS A 355 -17.41 20.68 -1.08
CA HIS A 355 -18.81 20.34 -0.85
C HIS A 355 -19.62 20.66 -2.11
N LEU A 356 -20.04 19.63 -2.83
CA LEU A 356 -20.83 19.73 -4.04
C LEU A 356 -22.30 19.46 -3.74
N LYS A 357 -23.15 20.27 -4.36
CA LYS A 357 -24.61 20.17 -4.37
C LYS A 357 -25.13 20.08 -5.79
N GLU A 358 -26.35 19.61 -5.93
CA GLU A 358 -27.11 19.80 -7.17
C GLU A 358 -27.21 21.29 -7.53
N LYS A 359 -27.22 21.57 -8.84
CA LYS A 359 -27.30 22.96 -9.34
C LYS A 359 -28.63 23.60 -9.03
#